data_AF-A0A5N5MMH2-F1
#
_entry.id   AF-A0A5N5MMH2-F1
#
_cell.length_a   1.000
_cell.length_b   1.000
_cell.length_c   1.000
_cell.angle_alpha   90.00
_cell.angle_beta   90.00
_cell.angle_gamma   90.00
#
_symmetry.space_group_name_H-M   'P 1'
#
loop_
_entity.id
_entity.type
_entity.pdbx_description
1 polymer ?
#
loop_
_entity_poly.entity_id
_entity_poly.type
_entity_poly.pdbx_seq_one_letter_code
_entity_poly.pdbx_strand_id
1 'polypeptide(L)'
;MLVNHYPPCPDPSLTFGVSEHCDPNLITILQQESDVFGLQVLRNGEWIGVEPISKAFVVNMGYQMQIISNNKLRSVEHRAVTNSEKARTSVAMFFHS
;
A
#
# COMPACT_ATOMS: atom_id res chain seq x y z
N MET A 1 11.50 -5.44 6.62
CA MET A 1 11.35 -5.29 5.16
C MET A 1 10.50 -6.45 4.67
N LEU A 2 9.58 -6.21 3.74
CA LEU A 2 8.74 -7.22 3.11
C LEU A 2 8.80 -7.03 1.59
N VAL A 3 9.00 -8.12 0.86
CA VAL A 3 8.91 -8.12 -0.61
C VAL A 3 7.65 -8.87 -0.98
N ASN A 4 6.71 -8.18 -1.63
CA ASN A 4 5.46 -8.77 -2.08
C ASN A 4 5.51 -8.98 -3.59
N HIS A 5 5.11 -10.18 -4.03
CA HIS A 5 4.91 -10.51 -5.43
C HIS A 5 3.45 -10.92 -5.65
N TYR A 6 2.75 -10.19 -6.51
CA TYR A 6 1.35 -10.38 -6.84
C TYR A 6 1.26 -10.92 -8.27
N PRO A 7 1.03 -12.23 -8.48
CA PRO A 7 0.89 -12.79 -9.82
C PRO A 7 -0.44 -12.33 -10.47
N PRO A 8 -0.58 -12.47 -11.81
CA PRO A 8 -1.85 -12.27 -12.48
C PRO A 8 -2.95 -13.16 -11.88
N CYS A 9 -4.12 -12.57 -11.64
CA CYS A 9 -5.28 -13.23 -11.06
C CYS A 9 -6.39 -13.36 -12.12
N PRO A 10 -6.86 -14.57 -12.45
CA PRO A 10 -7.89 -14.77 -13.47
C PRO A 10 -9.19 -14.02 -13.20
N ASP A 11 -9.55 -13.86 -11.93
CA ASP A 11 -10.71 -13.07 -11.49
C ASP A 11 -10.32 -12.13 -10.33
N PRO A 12 -9.86 -10.91 -10.66
CA PRO A 12 -9.45 -9.92 -9.66
C PRO A 12 -10.60 -9.40 -8.78
N SER A 13 -11.86 -9.68 -9.15
CA SER A 13 -13.02 -9.21 -8.37
C SER A 13 -13.27 -10.05 -7.12
N LEU A 14 -12.71 -11.26 -7.06
CA LEU A 14 -12.95 -12.23 -5.98
C LEU A 14 -11.85 -12.25 -4.90
N THR A 15 -10.75 -11.52 -5.09
CA THR A 15 -9.63 -11.54 -4.14
C THR A 15 -8.82 -10.25 -4.14
N PHE A 16 -8.02 -10.09 -3.08
CA PHE A 16 -7.00 -9.05 -2.98
C PHE A 16 -5.61 -9.67 -2.98
N GLY A 17 -4.61 -8.90 -3.42
CA GLY A 17 -3.21 -9.23 -3.19
C GLY A 17 -2.85 -9.08 -1.71
N VAL A 18 -3.33 -8.02 -1.07
CA VAL A 18 -3.30 -7.81 0.39
C VAL A 18 -4.63 -7.20 0.81
N SER A 19 -5.25 -7.75 1.85
CA SER A 19 -6.51 -7.24 2.41
C SER A 19 -6.36 -5.83 2.98
N GLU A 20 -7.49 -5.20 3.22
CA GLU A 20 -7.61 -3.86 3.81
C GLU A 20 -6.99 -3.83 5.23
N HIS A 21 -6.06 -2.90 5.46
CA HIS A 21 -5.42 -2.72 6.77
C HIS A 21 -4.79 -1.33 6.91
N CYS A 22 -4.38 -1.01 8.14
CA CYS A 22 -3.48 0.09 8.47
C CYS A 22 -2.16 -0.49 8.97
N ASP A 23 -1.08 0.25 8.74
CA ASP A 23 0.26 -0.14 9.19
C ASP A 23 0.43 0.09 10.70
N PRO A 24 0.95 -0.89 11.47
CA PRO A 24 1.13 -0.72 12.92
C PRO A 24 2.39 0.08 13.29
N ASN A 25 3.32 0.28 12.36
CA ASN A 25 4.62 0.90 12.57
C ASN A 25 4.57 2.44 12.56
N LEU A 26 5.74 3.09 12.56
CA LEU A 26 5.86 4.55 12.54
C LEU A 26 5.69 5.10 11.12
N ILE A 27 6.60 4.72 10.22
CA ILE A 27 6.60 5.12 8.81
C ILE A 27 6.88 3.89 7.96
N THR A 28 6.15 3.76 6.86
CA THR A 28 6.44 2.79 5.82
C THR A 28 6.90 3.52 4.56
N ILE A 29 7.98 3.03 3.97
CA ILE A 29 8.49 3.46 2.66
C ILE A 29 8.33 2.29 1.70
N LEU A 30 7.55 2.50 0.64
CA LEU A 30 7.20 1.50 -0.34
C LEU A 30 7.79 1.85 -1.70
N GLN A 31 8.58 0.94 -2.26
CA GLN A 31 8.94 0.95 -3.66
C GLN A 31 7.96 0.07 -4.43
N GLN A 32 7.38 0.64 -5.49
CA GLN A 32 6.47 -0.07 -6.39
C GLN A 32 7.18 -0.34 -7.72
N GLU A 33 6.86 -1.47 -8.36
CA GLU A 33 7.18 -1.68 -9.76
C GLU A 33 6.54 -0.59 -10.63
N SER A 34 7.26 -0.09 -11.63
CA SER A 34 6.74 0.94 -12.54
C SER A 34 5.63 0.35 -13.42
N ASP A 35 4.65 1.17 -13.78
CA ASP A 35 3.65 0.86 -14.81
C ASP A 35 2.65 -0.27 -14.47
N VAL A 36 2.58 -0.73 -13.21
CA VAL A 36 1.56 -1.69 -12.74
C VAL A 36 0.82 -1.18 -11.50
N PHE A 37 -0.44 -0.78 -11.69
CA PHE A 37 -1.33 -0.35 -10.61
C PHE A 37 -1.65 -1.52 -9.66
N GLY A 38 -1.92 -1.20 -8.40
CA GLY A 38 -2.35 -2.21 -7.43
C GLY A 38 -2.56 -1.69 -6.01
N LEU A 39 -1.77 -0.70 -5.57
CA LEU A 39 -2.01 -0.08 -4.27
C LEU A 39 -3.23 0.84 -4.33
N GLN A 40 -4.13 0.70 -3.37
CA GLN A 40 -5.24 1.61 -3.14
C GLN A 40 -5.25 2.08 -1.69
N VAL A 41 -5.67 3.33 -1.48
CA VAL A 41 -5.86 3.94 -0.15
C VAL A 41 -7.30 4.40 0.00
N LEU A 42 -7.86 4.27 1.20
CA LEU A 42 -9.21 4.72 1.50
C LEU A 42 -9.18 6.22 1.86
N ARG A 43 -9.89 7.04 1.08
CA ARG A 43 -10.03 8.47 1.35
C ARG A 43 -11.48 8.88 1.18
N ASN A 44 -12.05 9.50 2.22
CA ASN A 44 -13.44 9.96 2.22
C ASN A 44 -14.47 8.86 1.86
N GLY A 45 -14.22 7.62 2.25
CA GLY A 45 -15.08 6.48 1.95
C GLY A 45 -14.88 5.86 0.56
N GLU A 46 -13.94 6.39 -0.23
CA GLU A 46 -13.65 5.90 -1.59
C GLU A 46 -12.23 5.34 -1.68
N TRP A 47 -12.09 4.23 -2.40
CA TRP A 47 -10.79 3.63 -2.71
C TRP A 47 -10.13 4.38 -3.88
N ILE A 48 -9.00 5.00 -3.61
CA ILE A 48 -8.23 5.76 -4.61
C ILE A 48 -6.95 4.98 -4.93
N GLY A 49 -6.70 4.76 -6.23
CA GLY A 49 -5.46 4.16 -6.71
C GLY A 49 -4.26 5.09 -6.49
N VAL A 50 -3.16 4.52 -5.99
CA VAL A 50 -1.88 5.23 -5.91
C VAL A 50 -1.11 4.96 -7.20
N GLU A 51 -0.88 6.01 -7.98
CA GLU A 51 -0.17 5.91 -9.26
C GLU A 51 1.29 5.49 -9.04
N PRO A 52 1.76 4.41 -9.69
CA PRO A 52 3.17 4.04 -9.67
C PRO A 52 3.99 5.07 -10.46
N ILE A 53 4.85 5.82 -9.75
CA ILE A 53 5.73 6.81 -10.36
C ILE A 53 7.15 6.24 -10.43
N SER A 54 7.73 6.25 -11.63
CA SER A 54 9.12 5.79 -11.84
C SER A 54 10.10 6.56 -10.95
N LYS A 55 10.99 5.81 -10.27
CA LYS A 55 12.01 6.34 -9.33
C LYS A 55 11.45 7.12 -8.13
N ALA A 56 10.18 6.91 -7.78
CA ALA A 56 9.57 7.45 -6.57
C ALA A 56 9.34 6.37 -5.51
N PHE A 57 9.18 6.82 -4.27
CA PHE A 57 8.68 6.00 -3.18
C PHE A 57 7.31 6.52 -2.74
N VAL A 58 6.43 5.60 -2.35
CA VAL A 58 5.23 5.93 -1.59
C VAL A 58 5.63 5.94 -0.11
N VAL A 59 5.22 6.98 0.62
CA VAL A 59 5.45 7.08 2.07
C VAL A 59 4.09 7.13 2.76
N ASN A 60 3.88 6.23 3.72
CA ASN A 60 2.68 6.24 4.55
C ASN A 60 3.02 6.25 6.04
N MET A 61 2.13 6.88 6.81
CA MET A 61 2.20 6.98 8.26
C MET A 61 1.44 5.81 8.85
N GLY A 62 2.05 5.10 9.80
CA GLY A 62 1.36 4.04 10.54
C GLY A 62 0.78 4.52 11.86
N TYR A 63 0.22 3.59 12.64
CA TYR A 63 -0.45 3.90 13.90
C TYR A 63 0.46 4.55 14.94
N GLN A 64 1.74 4.18 15.01
CA GLN A 64 2.67 4.81 15.95
C GLN A 64 2.80 6.32 15.66
N MET A 65 2.89 6.71 14.39
CA MET A 65 2.99 8.13 14.01
C MET A 65 1.70 8.88 14.34
N GLN A 66 0.55 8.24 14.15
CA GLN A 66 -0.73 8.83 14.51
C GLN A 66 -0.82 9.12 16.02
N ILE A 67 -0.38 8.18 16.86
CA ILE A 67 -0.38 8.36 18.31
C ILE A 67 0.60 9.46 18.72
N ILE A 68 1.85 9.40 18.26
CA ILE A 68 2.91 10.36 18.63
C ILE A 68 2.56 11.78 18.18
N SER A 69 1.93 11.93 17.01
CA SER A 69 1.50 13.23 16.49
C SER A 69 0.20 13.75 17.13
N ASN A 70 -0.38 13.01 18.09
CA ASN A 70 -1.69 13.29 18.68
C ASN A 70 -2.78 13.49 17.61
N ASN A 71 -2.90 12.51 16.70
CA ASN A 71 -3.85 12.47 15.59
C ASN A 71 -3.71 13.59 14.53
N LYS A 72 -2.61 14.36 14.52
CA LYS A 72 -2.33 15.35 13.45
C LYS A 72 -1.98 14.67 12.13
N LEU A 73 -1.24 13.56 12.19
CA LEU A 73 -1.01 12.67 11.05
C LEU A 73 -1.87 11.43 11.27
N ARG A 74 -2.65 11.01 10.28
CA ARG A 74 -3.53 9.85 10.40
C ARG A 74 -2.97 8.67 9.62
N SER A 75 -3.03 7.49 10.23
CA SER A 75 -2.86 6.24 9.51
C SER A 75 -4.04 6.05 8.57
N VAL A 76 -3.78 5.53 7.37
CA VAL A 76 -4.78 5.40 6.30
C VAL A 76 -4.92 3.93 5.94
N GLU A 77 -6.17 3.47 5.89
CA GLU A 77 -6.49 2.13 5.41
C GLU A 77 -6.07 1.99 3.95
N HIS A 78 -5.38 0.90 3.66
CA HIS A 78 -4.87 0.61 2.33
C HIS A 78 -4.98 -0.88 2.02
N ARG A 79 -5.00 -1.20 0.73
CA ARG A 79 -5.06 -2.58 0.21
C ARG A 79 -4.25 -2.70 -1.07
N ALA A 80 -3.91 -3.92 -1.44
CA ALA A 80 -3.34 -4.22 -2.75
C ALA A 80 -4.34 -5.05 -3.57
N VAL A 81 -4.81 -4.53 -4.69
CA VAL A 81 -5.64 -5.27 -5.65
C VAL A 81 -4.77 -6.02 -6.66
N THR A 82 -5.31 -7.09 -7.25
CA THR A 82 -4.68 -7.84 -8.34
C THR A 82 -5.21 -7.38 -9.69
N ASN A 83 -4.64 -7.91 -10.76
CA ASN A 83 -5.15 -7.76 -12.13
C ASN A 83 -4.91 -9.07 -12.90
N SER A 84 -5.57 -9.26 -14.04
CA SER A 84 -5.51 -10.52 -14.81
C SER A 84 -4.37 -10.60 -15.82
N GLU A 85 -3.59 -9.53 -16.00
CA GLU A 85 -2.66 -9.40 -17.14
C GLU A 85 -1.19 -9.42 -16.73
N LYS A 86 -0.83 -8.73 -15.65
CA LYS A 86 0.55 -8.43 -15.27
C LYS A 86 0.79 -8.71 -13.79
N ALA A 87 1.92 -9.36 -13.52
CA ALA A 87 2.42 -9.45 -12.15
C ALA A 87 2.82 -8.06 -11.65
N ARG A 88 2.76 -7.86 -10.32
CA ARG A 88 3.24 -6.66 -9.66
C ARG A 88 4.18 -7.06 -8.52
N THR A 89 5.33 -6.41 -8.43
CA THR A 89 6.24 -6.55 -7.28
C THR A 89 6.33 -5.24 -6.50
N SER A 90 6.45 -5.33 -5.18
CA SER A 90 6.71 -4.16 -4.34
C SER A 90 7.60 -4.50 -3.15
N VAL A 91 8.41 -3.54 -2.71
CA VAL A 91 9.29 -3.66 -1.54
C VAL A 91 8.86 -2.66 -0.48
N ALA A 92 8.40 -3.15 0.66
CA ALA A 92 7.99 -2.35 1.81
C ALA A 92 9.05 -2.35 2.90
N MET A 93 9.45 -1.16 3.35
CA MET A 93 10.36 -0.95 4.47
C MET A 93 9.58 -0.31 5.62
N PHE A 94 9.56 -0.98 6.76
CA PHE A 94 8.82 -0.55 7.95
C PHE A 94 9.79 -0.02 9.00
N PHE A 95 9.64 1.25 9.37
CA PHE A 95 10.38 1.89 10.46
C PHE A 95 9.49 1.94 11.69
N HIS A 96 10.03 1.55 12.84
CA HIS A 96 9.35 1.50 14.13
C HIS A 96 9.98 2.52 15.08
N SER A 97 9.21 2.98 16.09
CA SER A 97 9.69 3.84 17.19
C SER A 97 10.55 3.09 18.21
#